data_AF-A0A5C4R8E1-F1
#
_entry.id   AF-A0A5C4R8E1-F1
#
_cell.length_a   1.000
_cell.length_b   1.000
_cell.length_c   1.000
_cell.angle_alpha   90.00
_cell.angle_beta   90.00
_cell.angle_gamma   90.00
#
_symmetry.space_group_name_H-M   'P 1'
#
loop_
_entity.id
_entity.type
_entity.pdbx_description
1 polymer ?
#
loop_
_entity_poly.entity_id
_entity_poly.type
_entity_poly.pdbx_seq_one_letter_code
_entity_poly.pdbx_strand_id
1 'polypeptide(L)'
;MKNTRLSDDDRTLEHASSSNLCVFAPWPLIAVAIEASPEDGSDDIVVRAGGQGVWVARMAASFGARVTLVGPFGGKIGRAAAVMLHDDGIAARSVDVAGSNGAYIHDRRGGERAQIAEMQLARLDRHEVDNLLDALLTEGMRCGTVALTGLPDGEVFDPALYGTVVRDRAANGVEIIADVAGAPLKAIDQGIGS
;
A
#
# COMPACT_ATOMS: atom_id res chain seq x y z
N MET A 1 -20.99 51.24 -5.39
CA MET A 1 -20.91 49.89 -4.81
C MET A 1 -19.74 49.17 -5.47
N LYS A 2 -18.70 48.85 -4.69
CA LYS A 2 -17.45 48.26 -5.19
C LYS A 2 -17.68 46.79 -5.51
N ASN A 3 -17.42 46.41 -6.76
CA ASN A 3 -17.28 45.03 -7.19
C ASN A 3 -15.93 44.53 -6.66
N THR A 4 -15.95 43.83 -5.53
CA THR A 4 -14.76 43.16 -5.01
C THR A 4 -14.52 41.93 -5.88
N ARG A 5 -13.57 42.03 -6.83
CA ARG A 5 -13.00 40.85 -7.48
C ARG A 5 -12.30 40.05 -6.38
N LEU A 6 -12.73 38.82 -6.16
CA LEU A 6 -11.96 37.83 -5.42
C LEU A 6 -10.58 37.72 -6.10
N SER A 7 -9.52 37.82 -5.31
CA SER A 7 -8.14 37.69 -5.77
C SER A 7 -7.90 36.29 -6.32
N ASP A 8 -7.05 36.16 -7.34
CA ASP A 8 -6.71 34.89 -7.97
C ASP A 8 -6.13 33.86 -6.98
N ASP A 9 -5.55 34.30 -5.87
CA ASP A 9 -5.08 33.43 -4.78
C ASP A 9 -6.21 32.59 -4.14
N ASP A 10 -7.42 33.12 -4.05
CA ASP A 10 -8.55 32.45 -3.37
C ASP A 10 -9.17 31.34 -4.24
N ARG A 11 -8.97 31.41 -5.57
CA ARG A 11 -9.39 30.37 -6.52
C ARG A 11 -8.42 29.20 -6.63
N THR A 12 -7.18 29.36 -6.16
CA THR A 12 -6.16 28.30 -6.17
C THR A 12 -6.36 27.31 -5.02
N LEU A 13 -7.06 27.72 -3.96
CA LEU A 13 -7.35 26.88 -2.79
C LEU A 13 -8.63 26.05 -2.94
N GLU A 14 -9.51 26.38 -3.89
CA GLU A 14 -10.78 25.66 -4.14
C GLU A 14 -10.64 24.44 -5.07
N HIS A 15 -9.44 24.14 -5.57
CA HIS A 15 -9.14 22.93 -6.36
C HIS A 15 -7.82 22.29 -5.92
N ALA A 16 -7.73 21.86 -4.66
CA ALA A 16 -6.98 20.62 -4.44
C ALA A 16 -7.79 19.52 -5.12
N SER A 17 -7.66 19.39 -6.44
CA SER A 17 -8.23 18.27 -7.19
C SER A 17 -7.77 17.01 -6.45
N SER A 18 -8.69 16.30 -5.79
CA SER A 18 -8.34 15.08 -5.08
C SER A 18 -7.68 14.14 -6.10
N SER A 19 -6.37 13.97 -6.04
CA SER A 19 -5.66 13.08 -6.95
C SER A 19 -6.05 11.65 -6.60
N ASN A 20 -6.41 10.88 -7.62
CA ASN A 20 -6.64 9.45 -7.45
C ASN A 20 -5.28 8.75 -7.44
N LEU A 21 -5.07 7.87 -6.49
CA LEU A 21 -3.82 7.11 -6.39
C LEU A 21 -4.13 5.62 -6.24
N CYS A 22 -3.61 4.83 -7.17
CA CYS A 22 -3.56 3.38 -7.01
C CYS A 22 -2.26 3.03 -6.27
N VAL A 23 -2.35 2.43 -5.08
CA VAL A 23 -1.17 1.97 -4.33
C VAL A 23 -1.06 0.46 -4.44
N PHE A 24 0.04 -0.02 -5.01
CA PHE A 24 0.35 -1.44 -5.00
C PHE A 24 0.95 -1.82 -3.65
N ALA A 25 0.25 -2.66 -2.90
CA ALA A 25 0.68 -3.23 -1.64
C ALA A 25 0.80 -4.76 -1.81
N PRO A 26 1.99 -5.28 -2.11
CA PRO A 26 2.12 -6.69 -2.47
C PRO A 26 2.09 -7.65 -1.27
N TRP A 27 2.20 -7.13 -0.06
CA TRP A 27 2.28 -7.91 1.18
C TRP A 27 1.61 -7.18 2.36
N PRO A 28 0.33 -6.80 2.28
CA PRO A 28 -0.33 -6.24 3.44
C PRO A 28 -0.34 -7.27 4.57
N LEU A 29 -0.15 -6.81 5.80
CA LEU A 29 -0.07 -7.67 7.00
C LEU A 29 -0.77 -7.03 8.18
N ILE A 30 -0.86 -7.74 9.31
CA ILE A 30 -1.24 -7.15 10.59
C ILE A 30 -0.01 -6.97 11.48
N ALA A 31 0.20 -5.74 11.93
CA ALA A 31 1.20 -5.39 12.93
C ALA A 31 0.52 -5.26 14.29
N VAL A 32 0.98 -6.03 15.28
CA VAL A 32 0.60 -5.90 16.68
C VAL A 32 1.80 -5.36 17.44
N ALA A 33 1.59 -4.33 18.25
CA ALA A 33 2.58 -3.81 19.18
C ALA A 33 2.06 -3.87 20.60
N ILE A 34 2.92 -4.29 21.53
CA ILE A 34 2.74 -4.08 22.96
C ILE A 34 3.50 -2.79 23.30
N GLU A 35 2.76 -1.76 23.68
CA GLU A 35 3.28 -0.45 24.05
C GLU A 35 3.04 -0.20 25.54
N ALA A 36 3.82 0.71 26.13
CA ALA A 36 3.56 1.16 27.50
C ALA A 36 2.59 2.33 27.42
N SER A 37 1.46 2.23 28.10
CA SER A 37 0.49 3.31 28.24
C SER A 37 1.21 4.58 28.72
N PRO A 38 1.04 5.71 28.04
CA PRO A 38 1.67 6.96 28.47
C PRO A 38 1.07 7.50 29.78
N GLU A 39 -0.10 7.02 30.20
CA GLU A 39 -0.80 7.50 31.39
C GLU A 39 -0.28 6.87 32.68
N ASP A 40 -0.08 5.56 32.68
CA ASP A 40 0.21 4.76 33.88
C ASP A 40 1.26 3.66 33.67
N GLY A 41 1.79 3.52 32.45
CA GLY A 41 2.78 2.50 32.10
C GLY A 41 2.22 1.08 32.00
N SER A 42 0.90 0.90 32.01
CA SER A 42 0.28 -0.41 31.77
C SER A 42 0.53 -0.90 30.35
N ASP A 43 0.31 -2.20 30.10
CA ASP A 43 0.37 -2.74 28.75
C ASP A 43 -0.78 -2.19 27.90
N ASP A 44 -0.45 -1.61 26.73
CA ASP A 44 -1.40 -1.20 25.69
C ASP A 44 -1.17 -2.03 24.42
N ILE A 45 -2.23 -2.58 23.84
CA ILE A 45 -2.17 -3.46 22.67
C ILE A 45 -2.67 -2.73 21.44
N VAL A 46 -1.73 -2.39 20.57
CA VAL A 46 -1.99 -1.63 19.35
C VAL A 46 -2.00 -2.57 18.16
N VAL A 47 -3.13 -2.66 17.47
CA VAL A 47 -3.29 -3.50 16.27
C VAL A 47 -3.51 -2.62 15.04
N ARG A 48 -2.75 -2.83 13.98
CA ARG A 48 -2.85 -2.03 12.73
C ARG A 48 -2.64 -2.91 11.50
N ALA A 49 -3.31 -2.58 10.40
CA ALA A 49 -2.82 -2.98 9.08
C ALA A 49 -1.42 -2.39 8.85
N GLY A 50 -0.53 -3.18 8.27
CA GLY A 50 0.88 -2.85 8.03
C GLY A 50 1.36 -3.35 6.67
N GLY A 51 2.65 -3.14 6.42
CA GLY A 51 3.27 -3.29 5.10
C GLY A 51 3.49 -1.93 4.44
N GLN A 52 4.52 -1.84 3.59
CA GLN A 52 4.95 -0.56 3.01
C GLN A 52 3.83 0.13 2.22
N GLY A 53 3.11 -0.61 1.38
CA GLY A 53 1.96 -0.10 0.63
C GLY A 53 0.83 0.45 1.51
N VAL A 54 0.59 -0.15 2.68
CA VAL A 54 -0.40 0.37 3.64
C VAL A 54 0.04 1.73 4.20
N TRP A 55 1.32 1.90 4.52
CA TRP A 55 1.85 3.18 4.98
C TRP A 55 1.79 4.26 3.91
N VAL A 56 2.20 3.94 2.68
CA VAL A 56 2.10 4.87 1.54
C VAL A 56 0.66 5.29 1.29
N ALA A 57 -0.29 4.34 1.34
CA ALA A 57 -1.71 4.63 1.19
C ALA A 57 -2.25 5.58 2.27
N ARG A 58 -1.94 5.32 3.55
CA ARG A 58 -2.33 6.21 4.66
C ARG A 58 -1.71 7.59 4.54
N MET A 59 -0.44 7.67 4.18
CA MET A 59 0.25 8.94 3.96
C MET A 59 -0.44 9.74 2.85
N ALA A 60 -0.67 9.14 1.69
CA ALA A 60 -1.35 9.81 0.58
C ALA A 60 -2.78 10.25 0.96
N ALA A 61 -3.54 9.40 1.64
CA ALA A 61 -4.89 9.72 2.12
C ALA A 61 -4.87 10.90 3.12
N SER A 62 -3.89 10.98 4.01
CA SER A 62 -3.74 12.09 4.96
C SER A 62 -3.48 13.45 4.29
N PHE A 63 -2.98 13.44 3.06
CA PHE A 63 -2.82 14.63 2.21
C PHE A 63 -4.00 14.88 1.26
N GLY A 64 -5.11 14.14 1.40
CA GLY A 64 -6.34 14.34 0.63
C GLY A 64 -6.44 13.56 -0.69
N ALA A 65 -5.52 12.63 -0.96
CA ALA A 65 -5.64 11.75 -2.12
C ALA A 65 -6.78 10.73 -1.92
N ARG A 66 -7.49 10.40 -3.01
CA ARG A 66 -8.41 9.27 -3.02
C ARG A 66 -7.63 8.01 -3.38
N VAL A 67 -7.40 7.17 -2.37
CA VAL A 67 -6.51 6.02 -2.51
C VAL A 67 -7.29 4.73 -2.73
N THR A 68 -6.91 3.99 -3.77
CA THR A 68 -7.26 2.58 -3.96
C THR A 68 -6.01 1.74 -3.72
N LEU A 69 -5.99 0.94 -2.66
CA LEU A 69 -4.91 0.00 -2.38
C LEU A 69 -5.20 -1.34 -3.05
N VAL A 70 -4.31 -1.79 -3.94
CA VAL A 70 -4.37 -3.10 -4.61
C VAL A 70 -3.40 -4.04 -3.91
N GLY A 71 -3.87 -5.20 -3.48
CA GLY A 71 -3.01 -6.18 -2.83
C GLY A 71 -3.67 -7.56 -2.68
N PRO A 72 -2.88 -8.60 -2.37
CA PRO A 72 -3.40 -9.92 -2.06
C PRO A 72 -3.97 -9.95 -0.63
N PHE A 73 -5.18 -10.49 -0.47
CA PHE A 73 -5.82 -10.69 0.82
C PHE A 73 -6.36 -12.10 0.95
N GLY A 74 -5.89 -12.84 1.95
CA GLY A 74 -6.29 -14.21 2.19
C GLY A 74 -6.30 -14.58 3.67
N GLY A 75 -7.01 -15.65 3.97
CA GLY A 75 -7.20 -16.11 5.36
C GLY A 75 -7.93 -15.10 6.25
N LYS A 76 -7.82 -15.30 7.57
CA LYS A 76 -8.44 -14.41 8.57
C LYS A 76 -7.67 -13.10 8.71
N ILE A 77 -6.34 -13.15 8.59
CA ILE A 77 -5.47 -11.99 8.73
C ILE A 77 -5.71 -11.01 7.57
N GLY A 78 -5.81 -11.48 6.33
CA GLY A 78 -6.13 -10.63 5.19
C GLY A 78 -7.48 -9.94 5.32
N ARG A 79 -8.52 -10.68 5.71
CA ARG A 79 -9.86 -10.08 5.94
C ARG A 79 -9.83 -9.02 7.04
N ALA A 80 -9.14 -9.28 8.15
CA ALA A 80 -9.01 -8.29 9.22
C ALA A 80 -8.22 -7.05 8.77
N ALA A 81 -7.14 -7.23 8.00
CA ALA A 81 -6.38 -6.10 7.43
C ALA A 81 -7.24 -5.27 6.46
N ALA A 82 -8.07 -5.90 5.62
CA ALA A 82 -8.98 -5.21 4.72
C ALA A 82 -10.04 -4.38 5.46
N VAL A 83 -10.58 -4.89 6.58
CA VAL A 83 -11.50 -4.12 7.44
C VAL A 83 -10.78 -2.91 8.05
N MET A 84 -9.57 -3.08 8.58
CA MET A 84 -8.79 -1.96 9.13
C MET A 84 -8.50 -0.88 8.09
N LEU A 85 -8.19 -1.27 6.84
CA LEU A 85 -8.01 -0.33 5.74
C LEU A 85 -9.29 0.45 5.42
N HIS A 86 -10.43 -0.24 5.40
CA HIS A 86 -11.73 0.39 5.18
C HIS A 86 -12.05 1.40 6.30
N ASP A 87 -11.77 1.06 7.56
CA ASP A 87 -11.99 1.96 8.70
C ASP A 87 -11.07 3.20 8.64
N ASP A 88 -9.89 3.07 8.02
CA ASP A 88 -8.98 4.18 7.71
C ASP A 88 -9.44 5.02 6.50
N GLY A 89 -10.59 4.70 5.88
CA GLY A 89 -11.11 5.38 4.69
C GLY A 89 -10.35 5.03 3.39
N ILE A 90 -9.58 3.94 3.38
CA ILE A 90 -8.81 3.47 2.23
C ILE A 90 -9.58 2.36 1.52
N ALA A 91 -9.91 2.57 0.25
CA ALA A 91 -10.55 1.53 -0.55
C ALA A 91 -9.55 0.40 -0.84
N ALA A 92 -9.87 -0.82 -0.43
CA ALA A 92 -9.07 -1.99 -0.76
C ALA A 92 -9.63 -2.69 -2.01
N ARG A 93 -8.88 -2.67 -3.11
CA ARG A 93 -9.07 -3.61 -4.22
C ARG A 93 -8.38 -4.92 -3.85
N SER A 94 -9.11 -5.74 -3.10
CA SER A 94 -8.61 -7.03 -2.64
C SER A 94 -8.56 -8.05 -3.77
N VAL A 95 -7.41 -8.71 -3.92
CA VAL A 95 -7.25 -9.91 -4.74
C VAL A 95 -7.27 -11.10 -3.79
N ASP A 96 -8.28 -11.93 -3.91
CA ASP A 96 -8.43 -13.11 -3.05
C ASP A 96 -7.31 -14.11 -3.34
N VAL A 97 -6.63 -14.53 -2.27
CA VAL A 97 -5.55 -15.54 -2.33
C VAL A 97 -5.81 -16.66 -1.32
N ALA A 98 -5.35 -17.86 -1.63
CA ALA A 98 -5.54 -19.05 -0.80
C ALA A 98 -4.70 -18.98 0.48
N GLY A 99 -3.47 -18.46 0.36
CA GLY A 99 -2.56 -18.25 1.49
C GLY A 99 -3.01 -17.14 2.43
N SER A 100 -2.62 -17.21 3.71
CA SER A 100 -2.89 -16.10 4.63
C SER A 100 -1.87 -14.97 4.46
N ASN A 101 -2.31 -13.72 4.59
CA ASN A 101 -1.42 -12.60 4.86
C ASN A 101 -0.64 -12.82 6.15
N GLY A 102 0.56 -12.25 6.25
CA GLY A 102 1.42 -12.34 7.42
C GLY A 102 0.95 -11.45 8.57
N ALA A 103 1.57 -11.66 9.73
CA ALA A 103 1.37 -10.82 10.90
C ALA A 103 2.60 -10.88 11.81
N TYR A 104 2.81 -9.86 12.65
CA TYR A 104 3.83 -9.93 13.69
C TYR A 104 3.36 -9.28 14.98
N ILE A 105 3.99 -9.69 16.08
CA ILE A 105 3.81 -9.10 17.41
C ILE A 105 5.18 -8.61 17.88
N HIS A 106 5.29 -7.32 18.13
CA HIS A 106 6.49 -6.71 18.71
C HIS A 106 6.20 -6.16 20.10
N ASP A 107 7.10 -6.40 21.05
CA ASP A 107 7.18 -5.61 22.27
C ASP A 107 7.95 -4.32 21.98
N ARG A 108 7.34 -3.19 22.31
CA ARG A 108 7.88 -1.84 22.12
C ARG A 108 7.94 -1.04 23.42
N ARG A 109 7.58 -1.64 24.56
CA ARG A 109 7.60 -0.97 25.88
C ARG A 109 9.00 -0.46 26.26
N GLY A 110 10.03 -1.20 25.85
CA GLY A 110 11.43 -0.84 26.06
C GLY A 110 12.01 0.18 25.06
N GLY A 111 11.19 0.77 24.18
CA GLY A 111 11.63 1.69 23.13
C GLY A 111 12.20 1.04 21.87
N GLU A 112 12.71 -0.19 21.99
CA GLU A 112 13.17 -1.00 20.85
C GLU A 112 12.05 -1.90 20.29
N ARG A 113 12.22 -2.41 19.07
CA ARG A 113 11.31 -3.39 18.48
C ARG A 113 11.81 -4.81 18.78
N ALA A 114 11.26 -5.45 19.81
CA ALA A 114 11.56 -6.85 20.13
C ALA A 114 10.49 -7.79 19.55
N GLN A 115 10.86 -8.66 18.61
CA GLN A 115 9.91 -9.60 17.99
C GLN A 115 9.53 -10.73 18.96
N ILE A 116 8.23 -10.84 19.25
CA ILE A 116 7.65 -11.93 20.05
C ILE A 116 7.20 -13.09 19.16
N ALA A 117 6.49 -12.77 18.08
CA ALA A 117 5.94 -13.75 17.16
C ALA A 117 5.85 -13.17 15.75
N GLU A 118 5.99 -14.05 14.76
CA GLU A 118 5.85 -13.71 13.36
C GLU A 118 5.11 -14.84 12.64
N MET A 119 4.17 -14.45 11.80
CA MET A 119 3.46 -15.30 10.88
C MET A 119 3.89 -14.92 9.47
N GLN A 120 4.54 -15.86 8.78
CA GLN A 120 5.10 -15.64 7.46
C GLN A 120 4.03 -15.37 6.41
N LEU A 121 4.40 -14.57 5.41
CA LEU A 121 3.58 -14.32 4.23
C LEU A 121 3.53 -15.57 3.37
N ALA A 122 2.33 -15.97 2.94
CA ALA A 122 2.21 -17.04 1.98
C ALA A 122 2.74 -16.59 0.60
N ARG A 123 3.49 -17.48 -0.06
CA ARG A 123 3.89 -17.30 -1.46
C ARG A 123 2.67 -17.42 -2.36
N LEU A 124 2.56 -16.49 -3.31
CA LEU A 124 1.50 -16.52 -4.32
C LEU A 124 1.82 -17.54 -5.41
N ASP A 125 0.78 -18.23 -5.88
CA ASP A 125 0.87 -19.02 -7.09
C ASP A 125 0.78 -18.14 -8.35
N ARG A 126 1.00 -18.74 -9.52
CA ARG A 126 0.98 -18.02 -10.79
C ARG A 126 -0.37 -17.35 -11.07
N HIS A 127 -1.48 -18.02 -10.79
CA HIS A 127 -2.81 -17.49 -11.05
C HIS A 127 -3.12 -16.30 -10.14
N GLU A 128 -2.71 -16.38 -8.88
CA GLU A 128 -2.82 -15.29 -7.92
C GLU A 128 -1.98 -14.08 -8.35
N VAL A 129 -0.76 -14.31 -8.86
CA VAL A 129 0.11 -13.26 -9.41
C VAL A 129 -0.51 -12.62 -10.65
N ASP A 130 -1.06 -13.41 -11.57
CA ASP A 130 -1.72 -12.92 -12.78
C ASP A 130 -2.95 -12.06 -12.43
N ASN A 131 -3.77 -12.51 -11.47
CA ASN A 131 -4.92 -11.74 -10.96
C ASN A 131 -4.49 -10.43 -10.27
N LEU A 132 -3.36 -10.46 -9.56
CA LEU A 132 -2.81 -9.29 -8.89
C LEU A 132 -2.32 -8.25 -9.90
N LEU A 133 -1.66 -8.69 -10.97
CA LEU A 133 -1.24 -7.83 -12.07
C LEU A 133 -2.45 -7.20 -12.78
N ASP A 134 -3.49 -7.98 -13.11
CA ASP A 134 -4.71 -7.49 -13.75
C ASP A 134 -5.42 -6.41 -12.91
N ALA A 135 -5.56 -6.66 -11.59
CA ALA A 135 -6.13 -5.70 -10.67
C ALA A 135 -5.32 -4.40 -10.61
N LEU A 136 -3.99 -4.51 -10.56
CA LEU A 136 -3.09 -3.35 -10.51
C LEU A 136 -3.18 -2.52 -11.79
N LEU A 137 -3.13 -3.16 -12.97
CA LEU A 137 -3.25 -2.45 -14.25
C LEU A 137 -4.61 -1.78 -14.38
N THR A 138 -5.69 -2.48 -14.01
CA THR A 138 -7.06 -1.95 -14.04
C THR A 138 -7.22 -0.71 -13.16
N GLU A 139 -6.80 -0.79 -11.89
CA GLU A 139 -6.93 0.35 -10.97
C GLU A 139 -5.92 1.46 -11.29
N GLY A 140 -4.75 1.12 -11.83
CA GLY A 140 -3.78 2.08 -12.32
C GLY A 140 -4.35 2.94 -13.45
N MET A 141 -5.02 2.32 -14.43
CA MET A 141 -5.72 3.05 -15.50
C MET A 141 -6.86 3.93 -14.98
N ARG A 142 -7.60 3.47 -13.97
CA ARG A 142 -8.68 4.26 -13.35
C ARG A 142 -8.15 5.47 -12.56
N CYS A 143 -7.03 5.31 -11.89
CA CYS A 143 -6.44 6.35 -11.05
C CYS A 143 -5.57 7.33 -11.85
N GLY A 144 -4.93 6.88 -12.93
CA GLY A 144 -3.97 7.66 -13.71
C GLY A 144 -2.57 7.72 -13.09
N THR A 145 -2.44 7.47 -11.79
CA THR A 145 -1.16 7.38 -11.08
C THR A 145 -1.10 6.12 -10.21
N VAL A 146 0.04 5.43 -10.25
CA VAL A 146 0.33 4.21 -9.49
C VAL A 146 1.56 4.43 -8.60
N ALA A 147 1.44 4.14 -7.31
CA ALA A 147 2.57 3.99 -6.40
C ALA A 147 2.94 2.51 -6.26
N LEU A 148 4.14 2.13 -6.70
CA LEU A 148 4.70 0.79 -6.50
C LEU A 148 5.50 0.77 -5.20
N THR A 149 5.16 -0.15 -4.30
CA THR A 149 5.90 -0.35 -3.04
C THR A 149 6.71 -1.64 -3.05
N GLY A 150 7.71 -1.73 -2.17
CA GLY A 150 8.68 -2.83 -2.16
C GLY A 150 8.09 -4.19 -1.81
N LEU A 151 8.85 -5.23 -2.12
CA LEU A 151 8.65 -6.60 -1.64
C LEU A 151 9.61 -6.89 -0.48
N PRO A 152 9.22 -7.73 0.50
CA PRO A 152 10.20 -8.40 1.35
C PRO A 152 11.05 -9.33 0.48
N ASP A 153 12.20 -9.76 0.99
CA ASP A 153 13.11 -10.62 0.23
C ASP A 153 12.41 -11.88 -0.30
N GLY A 154 12.30 -12.01 -1.63
CA GLY A 154 12.07 -13.23 -2.44
C GLY A 154 10.83 -14.10 -2.23
N GLU A 155 10.05 -13.94 -1.16
CA GLU A 155 9.12 -14.99 -0.70
C GLU A 155 7.70 -14.87 -1.23
N VAL A 156 7.25 -13.67 -1.64
CA VAL A 156 5.84 -13.46 -2.02
C VAL A 156 5.57 -13.83 -3.48
N PHE A 157 6.37 -13.32 -4.42
CA PHE A 157 6.33 -13.67 -5.84
C PHE A 157 7.60 -13.16 -6.55
N ASP A 158 7.75 -13.48 -7.84
CA ASP A 158 8.90 -13.05 -8.66
C ASP A 158 8.90 -11.53 -8.90
N PRO A 159 9.95 -10.79 -8.50
CA PRO A 159 10.07 -9.35 -8.73
C PRO A 159 10.01 -8.92 -10.20
N ALA A 160 10.18 -9.82 -11.17
CA ALA A 160 9.99 -9.54 -12.60
C ALA A 160 8.61 -8.95 -12.93
N LEU A 161 7.60 -9.16 -12.08
CA LEU A 161 6.29 -8.51 -12.20
C LEU A 161 6.41 -6.98 -12.26
N TYR A 162 7.30 -6.36 -11.50
CA TYR A 162 7.48 -4.90 -11.50
C TYR A 162 7.95 -4.38 -12.86
N GLY A 163 8.87 -5.11 -13.50
CA GLY A 163 9.33 -4.81 -14.86
C GLY A 163 8.19 -4.92 -15.90
N THR A 164 7.23 -5.81 -15.67
CA THR A 164 6.03 -5.92 -16.53
C THR A 164 5.11 -4.72 -16.35
N VAL A 165 4.83 -4.32 -15.10
CA VAL A 165 3.98 -3.16 -14.80
C VAL A 165 4.53 -1.88 -15.45
N VAL A 166 5.84 -1.63 -15.36
CA VAL A 166 6.44 -0.40 -15.92
C VAL A 166 6.55 -0.40 -17.44
N ARG A 167 6.59 -1.57 -18.09
CA ARG A 167 6.52 -1.68 -19.55
C ARG A 167 5.13 -1.35 -20.06
N ASP A 168 4.11 -1.90 -19.42
CA ASP A 168 2.72 -1.74 -19.82
C ASP A 168 2.20 -0.30 -19.57
N ARG A 169 2.91 0.51 -18.76
CA ARG A 169 2.53 1.91 -18.48
C ARG A 169 2.51 2.79 -19.73
N ALA A 170 3.43 2.57 -20.67
CA ALA A 170 3.64 3.44 -21.83
C ALA A 170 2.44 3.40 -22.80
N ALA A 171 1.74 2.28 -22.86
CA ALA A 171 0.53 2.13 -23.66
C ALA A 171 -0.68 2.86 -23.05
N ASN A 172 -0.65 3.14 -21.74
CA ASN A 172 -1.84 3.51 -20.96
C ASN A 172 -1.80 4.92 -20.35
N GLY A 173 -0.70 5.67 -20.53
CA GLY A 173 -0.59 7.05 -20.02
C GLY A 173 -0.61 7.15 -18.50
N VAL A 174 -0.24 6.07 -17.79
CA VAL A 174 -0.24 6.00 -16.32
C VAL A 174 1.10 6.47 -15.77
N GLU A 175 1.08 7.41 -14.82
CA GLU A 175 2.25 7.84 -14.08
C GLU A 175 2.62 6.80 -13.01
N ILE A 176 3.92 6.50 -12.88
CA ILE A 176 4.41 5.55 -11.87
C ILE A 176 5.39 6.23 -10.93
N ILE A 177 5.08 6.15 -9.64
CA ILE A 177 5.97 6.51 -8.52
C ILE A 177 6.44 5.20 -7.91
N ALA A 178 7.75 4.98 -7.80
CA ALA A 178 8.30 3.75 -7.26
C ALA A 178 9.06 4.01 -5.96
N ASP A 179 8.54 3.47 -4.85
CA ASP A 179 9.22 3.40 -3.56
C ASP A 179 9.67 1.95 -3.36
N VAL A 180 10.80 1.60 -3.98
CA VAL A 180 11.29 0.22 -4.00
C VAL A 180 12.80 0.18 -3.85
N ALA A 181 13.30 -0.95 -3.35
CA ALA A 181 14.72 -1.26 -3.28
C ALA A 181 14.97 -2.69 -3.75
N GLY A 182 16.24 -3.08 -3.89
CA GLY A 182 16.62 -4.47 -4.14
C GLY A 182 16.12 -5.02 -5.49
N ALA A 183 15.56 -6.23 -5.46
CA ALA A 183 15.14 -6.93 -6.67
C ALA A 183 14.00 -6.24 -7.45
N PRO A 184 12.94 -5.69 -6.80
CA PRO A 184 11.95 -4.86 -7.48
C PRO A 184 12.54 -3.68 -8.25
N LEU A 185 13.49 -2.93 -7.65
CA LEU A 185 14.14 -1.80 -8.33
C LEU A 185 14.89 -2.25 -9.60
N LYS A 186 15.67 -3.33 -9.49
CA LYS A 186 16.38 -3.90 -10.65
C LYS A 186 15.42 -4.33 -11.77
N ALA A 187 14.28 -4.90 -11.42
CA ALA A 187 13.27 -5.29 -12.40
C ALA A 187 12.62 -4.08 -13.09
N ILE A 188 12.37 -2.99 -12.35
CA ILE A 188 11.91 -1.72 -12.92
C ILE A 188 12.93 -1.16 -13.92
N ASP A 189 14.20 -1.10 -13.55
CA ASP A 189 15.25 -0.57 -14.42
C ASP A 189 15.33 -1.33 -15.75
N GLN A 190 15.23 -2.67 -15.71
CA GLN A 190 15.20 -3.53 -16.89
C GLN A 190 13.95 -3.31 -17.75
N GLY A 191 12.79 -3.09 -17.12
CA GLY A 191 11.53 -2.84 -17.83
C GLY A 191 11.43 -1.45 -18.47
N ILE A 192 12.14 -0.44 -17.95
CA ILE A 192 12.18 0.89 -18.56
C ILE A 192 13.15 0.93 -19.76
N GLY A 193 14.22 0.13 -19.71
CA GLY A 193 15.26 0.08 -20.75
C GLY A 193 14.92 -0.75 -21.98
N SER A 194 13.77 -1.43 -22.01
CA SER A 194 13.30 -2.31 -23.10
C SER A 194 12.20 -1.67 -23.92
#